data_AF-A5FKC3-F1
#
_entry.id   AF-A5FKC3-F1
#
_cell.length_a   1.000
_cell.length_b   1.000
_cell.length_c   1.000
_cell.angle_alpha   90.00
_cell.angle_beta   90.00
_cell.angle_gamma   90.00
#
_symmetry.space_group_name_H-M   'P 1'
#
loop_
_entity.id
_entity.type
_entity.pdbx_description
1 polymer ?
#
loop_
_entity_poly.entity_id
_entity_poly.type
_entity_poly.pdbx_seq_one_letter_code
_entity_poly.pdbx_strand_id
1 'polypeptide(L)'
;MGFFSEFKEFAMKGNVVDLAVGVIIGAAFGKIVSSFIEDVITPLLLKPALDAANLSTIEQLTAFGGVKYGLFLSAVINFIIVAFVLFLIIKAMNHAKKKDVAPPPPPAGPTQEELLTQIRDLLKNK
;
A
#
# COMPACT_ATOMS: atom_id res chain seq x y z
N MET A 1 -27.36 -15.99 19.61
CA MET A 1 -26.48 -16.68 18.65
C MET A 1 -25.17 -16.98 19.38
N GLY A 2 -24.44 -18.03 19.01
CA GLY A 2 -23.21 -18.40 19.73
C GLY A 2 -22.04 -17.51 19.31
N PHE A 3 -21.06 -17.31 20.20
CA PHE A 3 -19.83 -16.57 19.90
C PHE A 3 -19.16 -17.01 18.59
N PHE A 4 -19.12 -18.33 18.33
CA PHE A 4 -18.54 -18.89 17.10
C PHE A 4 -19.31 -18.49 15.83
N SER A 5 -20.64 -18.36 15.89
CA SER A 5 -21.42 -17.91 14.72
C SER A 5 -21.20 -16.43 14.45
N GLU A 6 -21.12 -15.61 15.50
CA GLU A 6 -20.84 -14.16 15.37
C GLU A 6 -19.41 -13.92 14.85
N PHE A 7 -18.43 -14.68 15.34
CA PHE A 7 -17.06 -14.62 14.85
C PHE A 7 -16.96 -15.02 13.37
N LYS A 8 -17.62 -16.11 12.96
CA LYS A 8 -17.65 -16.53 11.55
C LYS A 8 -18.29 -15.46 10.68
N GLU A 9 -19.42 -14.91 11.09
CA GLU A 9 -20.12 -13.87 10.34
C GLU A 9 -19.27 -12.59 10.21
N PHE A 10 -18.59 -12.20 11.29
CA PHE A 10 -17.64 -11.09 11.28
C PHE A 10 -16.45 -11.35 10.35
N ALA A 11 -15.80 -12.52 10.47
CA ALA A 11 -14.64 -12.88 9.66
C ALA A 11 -14.97 -13.05 8.18
N MET A 12 -16.21 -13.45 7.87
CA MET A 12 -16.71 -13.58 6.50
C MET A 12 -17.24 -12.27 5.90
N LYS A 13 -17.19 -11.14 6.61
CA LYS A 13 -17.51 -9.85 6.01
C LYS A 13 -16.51 -9.55 4.90
N GLY A 14 -17.01 -9.24 3.69
CA GLY A 14 -16.18 -8.97 2.51
C GLY A 14 -15.05 -7.96 2.77
N ASN A 15 -15.35 -6.84 3.44
CA ASN A 15 -14.34 -5.82 3.77
C ASN A 15 -13.16 -6.36 4.60
N VAL A 16 -13.38 -7.33 5.49
CA VAL A 16 -12.32 -7.95 6.31
C VAL A 16 -11.48 -8.90 5.46
N VAL A 17 -12.12 -9.68 4.59
CA VAL A 17 -11.46 -10.59 3.66
C VAL A 17 -10.60 -9.80 2.67
N ASP A 18 -11.14 -8.73 2.07
CA ASP A 18 -10.43 -7.88 1.12
C ASP A 18 -9.22 -7.20 1.77
N LEU A 19 -9.37 -6.73 3.01
CA LEU A 19 -8.26 -6.19 3.79
C LEU A 19 -7.17 -7.25 4.01
N ALA A 20 -7.54 -8.46 4.42
CA ALA A 20 -6.59 -9.55 4.65
C ALA A 20 -5.85 -9.92 3.36
N VAL A 21 -6.57 -10.04 2.24
CA VAL A 21 -5.98 -10.28 0.92
C VAL A 21 -5.03 -9.16 0.53
N GLY A 22 -5.43 -7.90 0.71
CA GLY A 22 -4.60 -6.73 0.44
C GLY A 22 -3.31 -6.71 1.26
N VAL A 23 -3.37 -7.08 2.54
CA VAL A 23 -2.19 -7.18 3.42
C VAL A 23 -1.26 -8.31 2.97
N ILE A 24 -1.79 -9.48 2.62
CA ILE A 24 -0.98 -10.63 2.16
C ILE A 24 -0.27 -10.30 0.84
N ILE A 25 -1.01 -9.76 -0.13
CA ILE A 25 -0.46 -9.35 -1.43
C ILE A 25 0.56 -8.23 -1.24
N GLY A 26 0.24 -7.23 -0.40
CA GLY A 26 1.15 -6.13 -0.09
C GLY A 26 2.47 -6.60 0.54
N ALA A 27 2.40 -7.54 1.49
CA ALA A 27 3.60 -8.12 2.11
C ALA A 27 4.45 -8.92 1.11
N ALA A 28 3.81 -9.72 0.25
CA ALA A 28 4.52 -10.49 -0.78
C ALA A 28 5.16 -9.57 -1.84
N PHE A 29 4.42 -8.56 -2.31
CA PHE A 29 4.92 -7.58 -3.26
C PHE A 29 6.07 -6.75 -2.67
N GLY A 30 5.96 -6.35 -1.39
CA GLY A 30 7.04 -5.67 -0.67
C GLY A 30 8.34 -6.46 -0.68
N LYS A 31 8.30 -7.79 -0.48
CA LYS A 31 9.49 -8.64 -0.57
C LYS A 31 10.13 -8.64 -1.96
N ILE A 32 9.31 -8.66 -3.02
CA ILE A 32 9.81 -8.62 -4.41
C ILE A 32 10.51 -7.29 -4.67
N VAL A 33 9.91 -6.18 -4.25
CA VAL A 33 10.51 -4.84 -4.42
C VAL A 33 11.79 -4.71 -3.60
N SER A 34 11.78 -5.13 -2.33
CA SER A 34 12.98 -5.11 -1.49
C SER A 34 14.11 -5.96 -2.06
N SER A 35 13.84 -7.19 -2.51
CA SER A 35 14.85 -8.05 -3.15
C SER A 35 15.39 -7.42 -4.43
N PHE A 36 14.54 -6.83 -5.28
CA PHE A 36 15.05 -6.14 -6.46
C PHE A 36 15.97 -4.96 -6.09
N ILE A 37 15.66 -4.23 -5.02
CA ILE A 37 16.49 -3.11 -4.58
C ILE A 37 17.79 -3.60 -3.96
N GLU A 38 17.73 -4.56 -3.04
CA GLU A 38 18.89 -5.06 -2.28
C GLU A 38 19.81 -5.92 -3.16
N ASP A 39 19.25 -6.75 -4.04
CA ASP A 39 20.01 -7.73 -4.84
C ASP A 39 20.41 -7.20 -6.22
N VAL A 40 19.68 -6.22 -6.77
CA VAL A 40 19.94 -5.71 -8.13
C VAL A 40 20.37 -4.25 -8.10
N ILE A 41 19.52 -3.34 -7.59
CA ILE A 41 19.79 -1.90 -7.71
C ILE A 41 20.97 -1.46 -6.83
N THR A 42 20.97 -1.86 -5.56
CA THR A 42 22.00 -1.49 -4.57
C THR A 42 23.40 -1.90 -5.01
N PRO A 43 23.67 -3.18 -5.36
CA PRO A 43 24.98 -3.57 -5.85
C PRO A 43 25.33 -2.88 -7.16
N LEU A 44 24.39 -2.65 -8.09
CA LEU A 44 24.72 -1.96 -9.35
C LEU A 44 25.09 -0.49 -9.15
N LEU A 45 24.39 0.23 -8.26
CA LEU A 45 24.68 1.63 -7.98
C LEU A 45 25.94 1.82 -7.14
N LEU A 46 26.19 0.90 -6.20
CA LEU A 46 27.22 1.07 -5.18
C LEU A 46 28.48 0.26 -5.44
N LYS A 47 28.48 -0.77 -6.30
CA LYS A 47 29.72 -1.49 -6.67
C LYS A 47 30.87 -0.55 -7.04
N PRO A 48 30.69 0.48 -7.89
CA PRO A 48 31.77 1.41 -8.20
C PRO A 48 32.32 2.16 -6.97
N ALA A 49 31.44 2.52 -6.02
CA ALA A 49 31.83 3.21 -4.78
C ALA A 49 32.47 2.25 -3.76
N LEU A 50 31.99 1.00 -3.72
CA LEU A 50 32.47 -0.06 -2.85
C LEU A 50 33.84 -0.59 -3.29
N ASP A 51 34.04 -0.78 -4.60
CA ASP A 51 35.33 -1.16 -5.19
C ASP A 51 36.39 -0.10 -4.89
N ALA A 52 36.02 1.20 -4.96
CA ALA A 52 36.90 2.29 -4.57
C ALA A 52 37.26 2.27 -3.06
N ALA A 53 36.37 1.74 -2.22
CA ALA A 53 36.60 1.56 -0.78
C ALA A 53 37.23 0.20 -0.42
N ASN A 54 37.49 -0.69 -1.39
CA ASN A 54 37.88 -2.09 -1.19
C ASN A 54 36.90 -2.88 -0.29
N LEU A 55 35.61 -2.56 -0.34
CA LEU A 55 34.57 -3.24 0.42
C LEU A 55 33.70 -4.08 -0.53
N SER A 56 33.23 -5.25 -0.09
CA SER A 56 32.37 -6.11 -0.92
C SER A 56 30.90 -5.74 -0.82
N THR A 57 30.51 -5.10 0.29
CA THR A 57 29.11 -4.81 0.62
C THR A 57 29.04 -3.55 1.47
N ILE A 58 27.99 -2.75 1.29
CA ILE A 58 27.76 -1.52 2.06
C ILE A 58 27.71 -1.74 3.56
N GLU A 59 27.28 -2.91 4.04
CA GLU A 59 27.23 -3.27 5.46
C GLU A 59 28.59 -3.21 6.16
N GLN A 60 29.68 -3.32 5.39
CA GLN A 60 31.05 -3.25 5.91
C GLN A 60 31.52 -1.80 6.11
N LEU A 61 30.77 -0.80 5.64
CA LEU A 61 31.08 0.60 5.85
C LEU A 61 31.04 0.91 7.34
N THR A 62 32.20 1.27 7.87
CA THR A 62 32.38 1.71 9.24
C THR A 62 32.83 3.18 9.24
N ALA A 63 32.24 3.98 10.14
CA ALA A 63 32.68 5.34 10.40
C ALA A 63 32.84 5.54 11.92
N PHE A 64 33.62 6.56 12.30
CA PHE A 64 33.81 6.99 13.69
C PHE A 64 34.15 5.86 14.66
N GLY A 65 35.24 5.12 14.40
CA GLY A 65 35.77 4.14 15.35
C GLY A 65 35.05 2.79 15.39
N GLY A 66 34.28 2.44 14.35
CA GLY A 66 33.71 1.09 14.18
C GLY A 66 32.19 1.03 14.08
N VAL A 67 31.49 2.18 13.99
CA VAL A 67 30.04 2.19 13.80
C VAL A 67 29.72 1.70 12.39
N LYS A 68 29.16 0.49 12.29
CA LYS A 68 28.68 -0.10 11.03
C LYS A 68 27.37 0.57 10.60
N TYR A 69 27.47 1.74 9.99
CA TYR A 69 26.29 2.48 9.50
C TYR A 69 25.79 1.96 8.14
N GLY A 70 26.50 1.01 7.54
CA GLY A 70 26.15 0.41 6.26
C GLY A 70 24.73 -0.13 6.16
N LEU A 71 24.27 -0.85 7.19
CA LEU A 71 22.90 -1.40 7.23
C LEU A 71 21.84 -0.29 7.27
N PHE A 72 22.10 0.78 8.04
CA PHE A 72 21.21 1.94 8.09
C PHE A 72 21.16 2.65 6.74
N LEU A 73 22.31 2.86 6.10
CA LEU A 73 22.38 3.48 4.77
C LEU A 73 21.64 2.63 3.72
N SER A 74 21.80 1.31 3.76
CA SER A 74 21.03 0.37 2.93
C SER A 74 19.52 0.58 3.10
N ALA A 75 19.05 0.62 4.35
CA ALA A 75 17.64 0.80 4.66
C ALA A 75 17.09 2.15 4.16
N VAL A 76 17.88 3.22 4.26
CA VAL A 76 17.52 4.55 3.74
C VAL A 76 17.42 4.52 2.21
N ILE A 77 18.37 3.89 1.52
CA ILE A 77 18.34 3.75 0.06
C ILE A 77 17.13 2.92 -0.37
N ASN A 78 16.86 1.79 0.30
CA ASN A 78 15.69 0.96 0.05
C ASN A 78 14.39 1.76 0.21
N PHE A 79 14.25 2.50 1.31
CA PHE A 79 13.09 3.35 1.55
C PHE A 79 12.87 4.39 0.43
N ILE A 80 13.92 5.09 0.01
CA ILE A 80 13.84 6.11 -1.06
C ILE A 80 13.40 5.48 -2.38
N ILE A 81 13.96 4.31 -2.75
CA ILE A 81 13.62 3.66 -4.01
C ILE A 81 12.20 3.08 -3.97
N VAL A 82 11.79 2.42 -2.89
CA VAL A 82 10.40 1.95 -2.71
C VAL A 82 9.42 3.11 -2.82
N ALA A 83 9.69 4.21 -2.12
CA ALA A 83 8.85 5.41 -2.17
C ALA A 83 8.79 5.99 -3.59
N PHE A 84 9.91 6.02 -4.30
CA PHE A 84 9.97 6.47 -5.69
C PHE A 84 9.17 5.56 -6.64
N VAL A 85 9.32 4.24 -6.53
CA VAL A 85 8.56 3.26 -7.32
C VAL A 85 7.06 3.38 -7.05
N LEU A 86 6.66 3.47 -5.78
CA LEU A 86 5.26 3.67 -5.40
C LEU A 86 4.71 4.97 -5.96
N PHE A 87 5.49 6.05 -5.90
CA PHE A 87 5.13 7.33 -6.52
C PHE A 87 4.92 7.20 -8.04
N LEU A 88 5.81 6.49 -8.76
CA LEU A 88 5.65 6.25 -10.19
C LEU A 88 4.38 5.45 -10.50
N ILE A 89 4.09 4.40 -9.73
CA ILE A 89 2.86 3.59 -9.89
C ILE A 89 1.62 4.46 -9.66
N ILE A 90 1.56 5.21 -8.56
CA ILE A 90 0.42 6.09 -8.25
C ILE A 90 0.28 7.17 -9.32
N LYS A 91 1.38 7.76 -9.79
CA LYS A 91 1.37 8.75 -10.88
C LYS A 91 0.83 8.15 -12.18
N ALA A 92 1.26 6.94 -12.54
CA ALA A 92 0.77 6.23 -13.71
C ALA A 92 -0.74 5.90 -13.59
N MET A 93 -1.17 5.41 -12.44
CA MET A 93 -2.58 5.12 -12.16
C MET A 93 -3.45 6.38 -12.18
N ASN A 94 -2.99 7.49 -11.59
CA ASN A 94 -3.69 8.77 -11.63
C ASN A 94 -3.75 9.33 -13.05
N HIS A 95 -2.72 9.11 -13.86
CA HIS A 95 -2.72 9.50 -15.27
C HIS A 95 -3.71 8.64 -16.09
N ALA A 96 -3.83 7.35 -15.78
CA ALA A 96 -4.81 6.46 -16.42
C ALA A 96 -6.24 6.77 -15.98
N LYS A 97 -6.51 6.89 -14.67
CA LYS A 97 -7.84 7.17 -14.12
C LYS A 97 -8.40 8.53 -14.55
N LYS A 98 -7.53 9.53 -14.79
CA LYS A 98 -7.96 10.82 -15.37
C LYS A 98 -8.66 10.67 -16.73
N LYS A 99 -8.54 9.53 -17.41
CA LYS A 99 -9.26 9.25 -18.66
C LYS A 99 -10.63 8.60 -18.45
N ASP A 100 -10.83 7.80 -17.40
CA ASP A 100 -12.02 6.92 -17.32
C ASP A 100 -12.91 7.11 -16.08
N VAL A 101 -12.50 7.87 -15.06
CA VAL A 101 -13.25 7.92 -13.79
C VAL A 101 -13.81 9.31 -13.54
N ALA A 102 -14.93 9.63 -14.22
CA ALA A 102 -15.91 10.48 -13.56
C ALA A 102 -16.26 9.81 -12.22
N PRO A 103 -16.28 10.54 -11.08
CA PRO A 103 -16.53 9.95 -9.77
C PRO A 103 -17.77 9.04 -9.84
N PRO A 104 -17.77 7.88 -9.16
CA PRO A 104 -18.96 7.04 -9.10
C PRO A 104 -20.16 7.93 -8.75
N PRO A 105 -21.28 7.84 -9.50
CA PRO A 105 -22.43 8.66 -9.20
C PRO A 105 -22.73 8.51 -7.71
N PRO A 106 -22.99 9.63 -6.99
CA PRO A 106 -23.30 9.56 -5.57
C PRO A 106 -24.39 8.51 -5.37
N PRO A 107 -24.36 7.75 -4.25
CA PRO A 107 -25.34 6.72 -3.97
C PRO A 107 -26.72 7.30 -4.30
N ALA A 108 -27.49 6.58 -5.13
CA ALA A 108 -28.82 7.03 -5.51
C ALA A 108 -29.56 7.39 -4.22
N GLY A 109 -29.78 8.70 -4.00
CA GLY A 109 -30.65 9.14 -2.93
C GLY A 109 -32.03 8.52 -3.13
N PRO A 110 -32.86 8.47 -2.09
CA PRO A 110 -34.20 7.90 -2.20
C PRO A 110 -34.89 8.47 -3.44
N THR A 111 -35.42 7.56 -4.24
CA THR A 111 -36.15 7.90 -5.46
C THR A 111 -37.30 8.86 -5.12
N GLN A 112 -37.77 9.65 -6.10
CA GLN A 112 -38.92 10.54 -5.87
C GLN A 112 -40.12 9.78 -5.29
N GLU A 113 -40.35 8.52 -5.70
CA GLU A 113 -41.42 7.68 -5.19
C GLU A 113 -41.23 7.33 -3.70
N GLU A 114 -40.01 7.03 -3.27
CA GLU A 114 -39.68 6.79 -1.86
C GLU A 114 -39.86 8.06 -1.02
N LEU A 115 -39.43 9.22 -1.54
CA LEU A 115 -39.65 10.51 -0.89
C LEU A 115 -41.15 10.83 -0.77
N LEU A 116 -41.94 10.61 -1.82
CA LEU A 116 -43.40 10.80 -1.79
C LEU A 116 -44.08 9.83 -0.80
N THR A 117 -43.59 8.59 -0.71
CA THR A 117 -44.09 7.60 0.25
C THR A 117 -43.76 8.03 1.68
N GLN A 118 -42.53 8.45 1.96
CA GLN A 118 -42.13 8.99 3.27
C GLN A 118 -42.95 10.24 3.64
N ILE A 119 -43.18 11.16 2.69
CA ILE A 119 -44.03 12.34 2.90
C ILE A 119 -45.47 11.94 3.22
N ARG A 120 -46.06 10.99 2.47
CA ARG A 120 -47.43 10.49 2.71
C ARG A 120 -47.56 9.87 4.10
N ASP A 121 -46.61 9.03 4.48
CA ASP A 121 -46.66 8.33 5.77
C ASP A 121 -46.45 9.31 6.94
N LEU A 122 -45.63 10.36 6.77
CA LEU A 122 -45.50 11.46 7.72
C LEU A 122 -46.79 12.30 7.83
N LEU A 123 -47.49 12.54 6.72
CA LEU A 123 -48.78 13.26 6.73
C LEU A 123 -49.91 12.46 7.40
N LYS A 124 -49.89 11.13 7.28
CA LYS A 124 -50.88 10.26 7.94
C LYS A 124 -50.75 10.25 9.46
N ASN A 125 -49.58 10.61 9.98
CA ASN A 125 -49.30 10.70 11.41
C ASN A 125 -49.54 12.10 12.00
N LYS A 126 -50.07 13.06 11.22
CA LYS A 126 -50.57 14.35 11.71
C LYS A 126 -52.09 14.31 11.84
#